data_AF-A0A1F8PAI5-F1
#
_entry.id   AF-A0A1F8PAI5-F1
#
_cell.length_a   1.000
_cell.length_b   1.000
_cell.length_c   1.000
_cell.angle_alpha   90.00
_cell.angle_beta   90.00
_cell.angle_gamma   90.00
#
_symmetry.space_group_name_H-M   'P 1'
#
loop_
_entity.id
_entity.type
_entity.pdbx_description
1 polymer ?
#
loop_
_entity_poly.entity_id
_entity_poly.type
_entity_poly.pdbx_seq_one_letter_code
_entity_poly.pdbx_strand_id
1 'polypeptide(L)'
;MMKKILHYFFKFITNPERASEEIAEDKSGLWAGLWWVIIFCLCYSFTVLIFYLLGHVPVTKPFLLIPLERWYLIQTFTTLPVGLAGFLSYSGLAYLLYKAAQGKGDFDQTFAS
;
A
#
# COMPACT_ATOMS: atom_id res chain seq x y z
N MET A 1 -12.71 2.81 13.41
CA MET A 1 -11.68 2.75 12.34
C MET A 1 -11.00 1.38 12.29
N MET A 2 -10.27 0.95 13.34
CA MET A 2 -9.56 -0.34 13.37
C MET A 2 -10.40 -1.57 12.96
N LYS A 3 -11.64 -1.69 13.46
CA LYS A 3 -12.55 -2.79 13.10
C LYS A 3 -12.87 -2.84 11.61
N LYS A 4 -13.03 -1.68 10.96
CA LYS A 4 -13.30 -1.58 9.51
C LYS A 4 -12.06 -1.94 8.70
N ILE A 5 -10.89 -1.43 9.10
CA ILE A 5 -9.59 -1.77 8.52
C ILE A 5 -9.38 -3.28 8.52
N LEU A 6 -9.57 -3.94 9.67
CA LEU A 6 -9.46 -5.40 9.79
C LEU A 6 -10.52 -6.12 8.97
N HIS A 7 -11.76 -5.65 9.00
CA HIS A 7 -12.85 -6.24 8.21
C HIS A 7 -12.51 -6.24 6.72
N TYR A 8 -12.17 -5.08 6.15
CA TYR A 8 -11.80 -4.96 4.74
C TYR A 8 -10.56 -5.78 4.41
N PHE A 9 -9.54 -5.79 5.28
CA PHE A 9 -8.34 -6.60 5.05
C PHE A 9 -8.65 -8.09 4.89
N PHE A 10 -9.34 -8.68 5.86
CA PHE A 10 -9.71 -10.10 5.77
C PHE A 10 -10.63 -10.37 4.58
N LYS A 11 -11.48 -9.40 4.24
CA LYS A 11 -12.36 -9.53 3.08
C LYS A 11 -11.61 -9.45 1.76
N PHE A 12 -10.62 -8.58 1.62
CA PHE A 12 -9.76 -8.52 0.44
C PHE A 12 -8.97 -9.82 0.21
N ILE A 13 -8.65 -10.57 1.28
CA ILE A 13 -8.01 -11.89 1.17
C ILE A 13 -8.98 -12.97 0.70
N THR A 14 -10.25 -12.90 1.12
CA THR A 14 -11.23 -13.98 0.92
C THR A 14 -12.16 -13.74 -0.29
N ASN A 15 -12.51 -12.49 -0.56
CA ASN A 15 -13.35 -12.05 -1.66
C ASN A 15 -13.03 -10.58 -2.02
N PRO A 16 -11.99 -10.35 -2.86
CA PRO A 16 -11.49 -9.00 -3.18
C PRO A 16 -12.48 -8.16 -3.98
N GLU A 17 -13.27 -8.75 -4.86
CA GLU A 17 -14.31 -8.07 -5.64
C GLU A 17 -15.34 -7.44 -4.69
N ARG A 18 -15.95 -8.26 -3.83
CA ARG A 18 -16.96 -7.78 -2.87
C ARG A 18 -16.38 -6.81 -1.84
N ALA A 19 -15.12 -6.98 -1.44
CA ALA A 19 -14.44 -6.02 -0.58
C ALA A 19 -14.32 -4.64 -1.26
N SER A 20 -14.06 -4.62 -2.57
CA SER A 20 -13.92 -3.41 -3.38
C SER A 20 -15.26 -2.69 -3.56
N GLU A 21 -16.35 -3.43 -3.77
CA GLU A 21 -17.70 -2.85 -3.84
C GLU A 21 -18.11 -2.23 -2.49
N GLU A 22 -17.95 -2.98 -1.40
CA GLU A 22 -18.36 -2.52 -0.07
C GLU A 22 -17.53 -1.35 0.46
N ILE A 23 -16.25 -1.26 0.09
CA ILE A 23 -15.42 -0.11 0.46
C ILE A 23 -15.75 1.12 -0.39
N ALA A 24 -16.20 0.94 -1.64
CA ALA A 24 -16.62 2.02 -2.52
C ALA A 24 -17.95 2.65 -2.06
N GLU A 25 -18.85 1.85 -1.49
CA GLU A 25 -20.14 2.32 -0.96
C GLU A 25 -20.04 2.90 0.47
N ASP A 26 -18.99 2.58 1.22
CA ASP A 26 -18.77 3.09 2.58
C ASP A 26 -18.22 4.53 2.56
N LYS A 27 -18.98 5.48 3.13
CA LYS A 27 -18.56 6.87 3.33
C LYS A 27 -17.22 7.04 4.07
N SER A 28 -16.82 6.04 4.85
CA SER A 28 -15.54 6.00 5.57
C SER A 28 -14.52 5.02 4.99
N GLY A 29 -14.86 4.34 3.88
CA GLY A 29 -13.99 3.36 3.21
C GLY A 29 -12.66 3.97 2.76
N LEU A 30 -12.69 5.19 2.23
CA LEU A 30 -11.47 5.93 1.87
C LEU A 30 -10.51 6.12 3.06
N TRP A 31 -11.05 6.48 4.22
CA TRP A 31 -10.24 6.63 5.44
C TRP A 31 -9.70 5.29 5.93
N ALA A 32 -10.49 4.23 5.82
CA ALA A 32 -10.02 2.88 6.15
C ALA A 32 -8.86 2.45 5.23
N GLY A 33 -8.95 2.71 3.93
CA GLY A 33 -7.87 2.45 2.97
C GLY A 33 -6.61 3.27 3.23
N LEU A 34 -6.75 4.57 3.52
CA LEU A 34 -5.61 5.43 3.86
C LEU A 34 -4.89 4.95 5.13
N TRP A 35 -5.64 4.66 6.20
CA TRP A 35 -5.07 4.16 7.44
C TRP A 35 -4.44 2.77 7.27
N TRP A 36 -5.01 1.92 6.42
CA TRP A 36 -4.42 0.64 6.07
C TRP A 36 -3.01 0.81 5.50
N VAL A 37 -2.84 1.71 4.52
CA VAL A 37 -1.54 1.99 3.89
C VAL A 37 -0.54 2.55 4.89
N ILE A 38 -0.97 3.47 5.77
CA ILE A 38 -0.11 4.04 6.82
C ILE A 38 0.38 2.93 7.76
N ILE A 39 -0.52 2.08 8.24
CA ILE A 39 -0.17 0.96 9.14
C ILE A 39 0.80 0.01 8.45
N PHE A 40 0.54 -0.36 7.19
CA PHE A 40 1.43 -1.22 6.41
C PHE A 40 2.83 -0.62 6.26
N CYS A 41 2.92 0.66 5.88
CA CYS A 41 4.20 1.35 5.73
C CYS A 41 4.97 1.43 7.07
N LEU A 42 4.28 1.69 8.18
CA LEU A 42 4.90 1.71 9.51
C LEU A 42 5.42 0.32 9.91
N CYS A 43 4.62 -0.74 9.73
CA CYS A 43 5.05 -2.11 9.99
C CYS A 43 6.28 -2.49 9.15
N TYR A 44 6.29 -2.08 7.88
CA TYR A 44 7.44 -2.29 7.00
C TYR A 44 8.66 -1.50 7.47
N SER A 45 8.51 -0.21 7.82
CA SER A 45 9.56 0.63 8.42
C SER A 45 10.18 -0.03 9.66
N PHE A 46 9.37 -0.58 10.56
CA PHE A 46 9.88 -1.32 11.72
C PHE A 46 10.65 -2.58 11.33
N THR A 47 10.18 -3.31 10.32
CA THR A 47 10.85 -4.53 9.83
C THR A 47 12.25 -4.20 9.32
N VAL A 48 12.38 -3.16 8.47
CA VAL A 48 13.69 -2.76 7.96
C VAL A 48 14.57 -2.13 9.04
N LEU A 49 14.00 -1.46 10.03
CA LEU A 49 14.75 -0.98 11.19
C LEU A 49 15.34 -2.16 11.98
N ILE A 50 14.56 -3.21 12.24
CA ILE A 50 15.05 -4.43 12.89
C ILE A 50 16.19 -5.03 12.07
N PHE A 51 16.04 -5.08 10.74
CA PHE A 51 17.10 -5.61 9.87
C PHE A 51 18.39 -4.80 9.95
N TYR A 52 18.29 -3.47 9.99
CA TYR A 52 19.44 -2.60 10.22
C TYR A 52 20.11 -2.90 11.57
N LEU A 53 19.33 -3.00 12.65
CA LEU A 53 19.85 -3.27 14.00
C LEU A 53 20.51 -4.65 14.12
N LEU A 54 20.07 -5.63 13.32
CA LEU A 54 20.68 -6.96 13.23
C LEU A 54 21.89 -7.02 12.28
N GLY A 55 22.26 -5.91 11.64
CA GLY A 55 23.39 -5.85 10.71
C GLY A 55 23.13 -6.55 9.38
N HIS A 56 21.86 -6.79 9.01
CA HIS A 56 21.53 -7.31 7.69
C HIS A 56 21.83 -6.28 6.61
N VAL A 57 22.15 -6.78 5.41
CA VAL A 57 22.35 -5.97 4.20
C VAL A 57 21.27 -6.31 3.17
N PRO A 58 20.94 -5.41 2.24
CA PRO A 58 20.01 -5.70 1.15
C PRO A 58 20.52 -6.86 0.29
N VAL A 59 19.61 -7.80 -0.01
CA VAL A 59 19.89 -8.99 -0.84
C VAL A 59 20.15 -8.60 -2.30
N THR A 60 19.51 -7.52 -2.74
CA THR A 60 19.66 -6.97 -4.09
C THR A 60 20.31 -5.61 -4.02
N LYS A 61 21.20 -5.30 -4.97
CA LYS A 61 21.83 -3.98 -5.08
C LYS A 61 20.75 -2.90 -5.26
N PRO A 62 20.63 -1.93 -4.34
CA PRO A 62 19.69 -0.83 -4.51
C PRO A 62 20.06 0.05 -5.70
N PHE A 63 19.05 0.68 -6.31
CA PHE A 63 19.26 1.60 -7.44
C PHE A 63 19.92 2.92 -6.99
N LEU A 64 19.67 3.35 -5.75
CA LEU A 64 20.31 4.53 -5.18
C LEU A 64 21.74 4.19 -4.76
N LEU A 65 22.65 5.11 -5.03
CA LEU A 65 24.07 5.03 -4.67
C LEU A 65 24.27 5.35 -3.18
N ILE A 66 23.67 4.53 -2.32
CA ILE A 66 23.76 4.63 -0.86
C ILE A 66 24.61 3.45 -0.35
N PRO A 67 25.51 3.66 0.62
CA PRO A 67 26.23 2.57 1.26
C PRO A 67 25.28 1.48 1.78
N LEU A 68 25.55 0.22 1.44
CA LEU A 68 24.63 -0.89 1.71
C LEU A 68 24.34 -1.06 3.20
N GLU A 69 25.29 -0.70 4.06
CA GLU A 69 25.21 -0.77 5.51
C GLU A 69 24.19 0.23 6.08
N ARG A 70 23.95 1.34 5.37
CA ARG A 70 23.00 2.38 5.77
C ARG A 70 21.66 2.27 5.06
N TRP A 71 21.53 1.36 4.10
CA TRP A 71 20.35 1.22 3.26
C TRP A 71 19.08 1.06 4.09
N TYR A 72 19.05 0.09 5.00
CA TYR A 72 17.86 -0.19 5.81
C TYR A 72 17.52 0.92 6.81
N LEU A 73 18.53 1.63 7.33
CA LEU A 73 18.30 2.82 8.16
C LEU A 73 17.61 3.92 7.37
N ILE A 74 18.08 4.21 6.16
CA ILE A 74 17.46 5.21 5.29
C ILE A 74 16.06 4.75 4.89
N GLN A 75 15.92 3.48 4.49
CA GLN A 75 14.65 2.87 4.12
C GLN A 75 13.61 2.99 5.24
N THR A 76 14.01 2.89 6.50
CA THR A 76 13.13 3.07 7.68
C THR A 76 12.36 4.39 7.59
N PHE A 77 13.04 5.49 7.28
CA PHE A 77 12.44 6.83 7.24
C PHE A 77 11.83 7.18 5.88
N THR A 78 12.30 6.57 4.80
CA THR A 78 11.78 6.84 3.45
C THR A 78 10.59 5.96 3.07
N THR A 79 10.36 4.83 3.74
CA THR A 79 9.25 3.90 3.41
C THR A 79 7.89 4.59 3.49
N LEU A 80 7.58 5.31 4.57
CA LEU A 80 6.30 6.00 4.71
C LEU A 80 6.07 7.06 3.62
N PRO A 81 6.96 8.05 3.39
CA PRO A 81 6.73 9.06 2.36
C PRO A 81 6.69 8.46 0.95
N VAL A 82 7.56 7.50 0.63
CA VAL A 82 7.57 6.84 -0.70
C VAL A 82 6.33 5.98 -0.88
N GLY A 83 5.92 5.23 0.15
CA GLY A 83 4.71 4.40 0.13
C GLY A 83 3.45 5.23 -0.05
N LEU A 84 3.33 6.37 0.64
CA LEU A 84 2.22 7.30 0.45
C LEU A 84 2.23 7.95 -0.95
N ALA A 85 3.40 8.37 -1.44
CA ALA A 85 3.53 8.92 -2.78
C ALA A 85 3.10 7.91 -3.86
N GLY A 86 3.54 6.65 -3.72
CA GLY A 86 3.13 5.54 -4.57
C GLY A 86 1.62 5.32 -4.51
N PHE A 87 1.07 5.14 -3.31
CA PHE A 87 -0.36 4.90 -3.11
C PHE A 87 -1.24 5.99 -3.71
N LEU A 88 -0.92 7.27 -3.47
CA LEU A 88 -1.69 8.40 -4.02
C LEU A 88 -1.57 8.47 -5.55
N SER A 89 -0.39 8.19 -6.10
CA SER A 89 -0.17 8.19 -7.55
C SER A 89 -0.96 7.08 -8.23
N TYR A 90 -0.92 5.85 -7.70
CA TYR A 90 -1.70 4.73 -8.23
C TYR A 90 -3.21 4.94 -8.06
N SER A 91 -3.65 5.49 -6.92
CA SER A 91 -5.07 5.81 -6.69
C SER A 91 -5.57 6.88 -7.68
N GLY A 92 -4.75 7.90 -7.93
CA GLY A 92 -5.04 8.93 -8.95
C GLY A 92 -5.13 8.33 -10.35
N LEU A 93 -4.20 7.45 -10.71
CA LEU A 93 -4.23 6.74 -12.00
C LEU A 93 -5.48 5.87 -12.13
N ALA A 94 -5.81 5.08 -11.11
CA ALA A 94 -7.02 4.25 -11.10
C ALA A 94 -8.29 5.10 -11.27
N TYR A 95 -8.37 6.26 -10.59
CA TYR A 95 -9.46 7.20 -10.76
C TYR A 95 -9.55 7.76 -12.19
N LEU A 96 -8.41 8.10 -12.81
CA LEU A 96 -8.38 8.59 -14.19
C LEU A 96 -8.83 7.52 -15.18
N LEU A 97 -8.43 6.26 -14.99
CA LEU A 97 -8.87 5.13 -15.80
C LEU A 97 -10.38 4.88 -15.65
N TYR A 98 -10.88 4.86 -14.41
CA TYR A 98 -12.31 4.76 -14.14
C TYR A 98 -13.11 5.86 -14.84
N LYS A 99 -12.63 7.11 -14.78
CA LYS A 99 -13.27 8.24 -15.47
C LYS A 99 -13.22 8.10 -16.99
N ALA A 100 -12.09 7.67 -17.55
CA ALA A 100 -11.93 7.45 -18.99
C ALA A 100 -12.88 6.34 -19.50
N ALA A 101 -13.11 5.32 -18.69
CA ALA A 101 -14.06 4.25 -18.96
C ALA A 101 -15.53 4.63 -18.69
N GLN A 102 -15.82 5.92 -18.43
CA GLN A 102 -17.17 6.42 -18.10
C GLN A 102 -17.79 5.74 -16.87
N GLY A 103 -16.94 5.33 -15.93
CA GLY A 103 -17.34 4.60 -14.73
C GLY A 103 -17.78 3.16 -14.96
N LYS A 104 -17.46 2.58 -16.13
CA LYS A 104 -17.69 1.17 -16.43
C LYS A 104 -16.41 0.37 -16.19
N GLY A 105 -16.54 -0.75 -15.50
CA GLY A 105 -15.45 -1.67 -15.21
C GLY A 105 -15.75 -2.44 -13.94
N ASP A 106 -15.52 -3.75 -13.97
CA ASP A 106 -15.53 -4.59 -12.77
C ASP A 106 -14.09 -4.80 -12.27
N PHE A 107 -13.96 -5.39 -11.07
CA PHE A 107 -12.66 -5.66 -10.46
C PHE A 107 -11.79 -6.53 -11.38
N ASP A 108 -12.39 -7.53 -12.02
CA ASP A 108 -11.68 -8.49 -12.86
C ASP A 108 -11.12 -7.83 -14.12
N GLN A 109 -11.90 -6.98 -14.79
CA GLN A 109 -11.48 -6.20 -15.95
C GLN A 109 -10.37 -5.20 -15.64
N THR A 110 -10.28 -4.74 -14.39
CA THR A 110 -9.33 -3.70 -13.99
C THR A 110 -8.03 -4.29 -13.43
N PHE A 111 -8.09 -5.42 -12.73
CA PHE A 111 -6.97 -5.94 -11.93
C PHE A 111 -6.69 -7.45 -12.07
N ALA A 112 -7.56 -8.24 -12.69
CA ALA A 112 -7.38 -9.70 -12.79
C ALA A 112 -6.80 -10.17 -14.15
N SER A 113 -6.30 -9.25 -14.98
CA SER A 113 -5.63 -9.55 -16.26
C SER A 113 -4.21 -10.09 -16.10
#